data_AF-A0A0D2MYL9-F1
#
_entry.id   AF-A0A0D2MYL9-F1
#
_cell.length_a   1.000
_cell.length_b   1.000
_cell.length_c   1.000
_cell.angle_alpha   90.00
_cell.angle_beta   90.00
_cell.angle_gamma   90.00
#
_symmetry.space_group_name_H-M   'P 1'
#
loop_
_entity.id
_entity.type
_entity.pdbx_description
1 polymer ?
#
loop_
_entity_poly.entity_id
_entity_poly.type
_entity_poly.pdbx_seq_one_letter_code
_entity_poly.pdbx_strand_id
1 'polypeptide(L)'
;MVQSIPPVDPENEEFVIFIRATSGSYQQWMNMSVVKGGSSANLLVKGMATEWGRKLYARTLLSNIAGSIYKERDAILKGLRDSVRQQIRMGGPKVMEPLLNVPAADFEFAMKIRDKANPKDWSKPDNLTILPPESEITAQPLDRFKAFFSADNISSLFK
;
A
#
# COMPACT_ATOMS: atom_id res chain seq x y z
N MET A 1 -17.94 -15.65 6.81
CA MET A 1 -17.42 -14.90 7.96
C MET A 1 -17.49 -13.43 7.62
N VAL A 2 -18.21 -12.63 8.40
CA VAL A 2 -18.20 -11.16 8.23
C VAL A 2 -16.83 -10.69 8.73
N GLN A 3 -15.96 -10.24 7.81
CA GLN A 3 -14.72 -9.59 8.22
C GLN A 3 -15.11 -8.35 9.02
N SER A 4 -14.74 -8.29 10.30
CA SER A 4 -15.04 -7.12 11.12
C SER A 4 -14.38 -5.89 10.51
N ILE A 5 -15.12 -4.79 10.40
CA ILE A 5 -14.59 -3.53 9.92
C ILE A 5 -13.55 -3.07 10.96
N PRO A 6 -12.27 -2.89 10.59
CA PRO A 6 -11.28 -2.39 11.54
C PRO A 6 -11.72 -1.03 12.11
N PRO A 7 -11.43 -0.69 13.36
CA PRO A 7 -11.68 0.67 13.86
C PRO A 7 -10.93 1.68 12.99
N VAL A 8 -11.49 2.88 12.83
CA VAL A 8 -10.87 3.97 12.08
C VAL A 8 -10.04 4.81 13.04
N ASP A 9 -8.79 5.09 12.67
CA ASP A 9 -7.97 6.08 13.38
C ASP A 9 -8.41 7.52 13.01
N PRO A 10 -8.91 8.33 13.96
CA PRO A 10 -9.37 9.67 13.65
C PRO A 10 -8.19 10.61 13.33
N GLU A 11 -7.03 10.39 13.96
CA GLU A 11 -5.89 11.31 13.91
C GLU A 11 -4.96 11.00 12.73
N ASN A 12 -4.82 9.72 12.38
CA ASN A 12 -3.86 9.26 11.39
C ASN A 12 -4.51 8.83 10.09
N GLU A 13 -3.78 9.03 8.99
CA GLU A 13 -4.13 8.45 7.71
C GLU A 13 -3.84 6.94 7.75
N GLU A 14 -4.76 6.15 7.22
CA GLU A 14 -4.63 4.70 7.17
C GLU A 14 -4.46 4.25 5.73
N PHE A 15 -3.49 3.39 5.47
CA PHE A 15 -3.21 2.84 4.16
C PHE A 15 -3.62 1.38 4.13
N VAL A 16 -4.44 0.99 3.17
CA VAL A 16 -4.79 -0.41 2.95
C VAL A 16 -3.88 -0.97 1.87
N ILE A 17 -3.16 -2.03 2.20
CA ILE A 17 -2.24 -2.70 1.26
C ILE A 17 -2.96 -3.85 0.56
N PHE A 18 -2.77 -3.91 -0.75
CA PHE A 18 -3.30 -4.94 -1.62
C PHE A 18 -2.16 -5.68 -2.30
N ILE A 19 -2.40 -6.96 -2.58
CA ILE A 19 -1.50 -7.82 -3.34
C ILE A 19 -2.29 -8.58 -4.41
N ARG A 20 -1.69 -8.78 -5.58
CA ARG A 20 -2.15 -9.77 -6.55
C ARG A 20 -0.98 -10.47 -7.22
N ALA A 21 -1.24 -11.67 -7.73
CA ALA A 21 -0.36 -12.28 -8.72
C ALA A 21 -0.55 -11.59 -10.08
N THR A 22 0.54 -11.45 -10.82
CA THR A 22 0.56 -10.98 -12.22
C THR A 22 0.60 -12.13 -13.21
N SER A 23 0.83 -13.36 -12.73
CA SER A 23 0.85 -14.59 -13.52
C SER A 23 -0.09 -15.66 -12.93
N GLY A 24 -0.37 -16.71 -13.71
CA GLY A 24 -1.29 -17.78 -13.32
C GLY A 24 -2.78 -17.45 -13.51
N SER A 25 -3.66 -18.34 -13.04
CA SER A 25 -5.12 -18.24 -13.29
C SER A 25 -5.90 -17.45 -12.23
N TYR A 26 -5.26 -17.05 -11.12
CA TYR A 26 -5.88 -16.22 -10.08
C TYR A 26 -5.10 -14.91 -9.91
N GLN A 27 -5.61 -13.82 -10.49
CA GLN A 27 -4.96 -12.50 -10.53
C GLN A 27 -5.81 -11.40 -9.86
N GLN A 28 -6.69 -11.79 -8.94
CA GLN A 28 -7.56 -10.86 -8.22
C GLN A 28 -6.78 -10.14 -7.12
N TRP A 29 -7.10 -8.87 -6.91
CA TRP A 29 -6.58 -8.08 -5.79
C TRP A 29 -7.15 -8.59 -4.46
N MET A 30 -6.26 -8.81 -3.50
CA MET A 30 -6.59 -9.20 -2.13
C MET A 30 -6.10 -8.13 -1.17
N ASN A 31 -6.95 -7.71 -0.24
CA ASN A 31 -6.54 -6.85 0.86
C ASN A 31 -5.72 -7.66 1.87
N MET A 32 -4.59 -7.10 2.29
CA MET A 32 -3.69 -7.73 3.27
C MET A 32 -3.91 -7.15 4.67
N SER A 33 -3.69 -5.84 4.81
CA SER A 33 -3.67 -5.17 6.10
C SER A 33 -3.99 -3.68 5.96
N VAL A 34 -4.38 -3.09 7.09
CA VAL A 34 -4.47 -1.64 7.28
C VAL A 34 -3.23 -1.20 8.05
N VAL A 35 -2.46 -0.28 7.49
CA VAL A 35 -1.24 0.29 8.08
C VAL A 35 -1.55 1.72 8.51
N LYS A 36 -1.29 2.03 9.78
CA LYS A 36 -1.43 3.39 10.31
C LYS A 36 -0.22 4.23 9.91
N GLY A 37 -0.47 5.39 9.30
CA GLY A 37 0.53 6.40 9.05
C GLY A 37 0.94 7.13 10.33
N GLY A 38 2.19 7.60 10.39
CA GLY A 38 2.61 8.59 11.38
C GLY A 38 2.46 10.03 10.87
N SER A 39 2.86 11.02 11.67
CA SER A 39 2.72 12.45 11.33
C SER A 39 3.27 12.84 9.96
N SER A 40 4.40 12.25 9.55
CA SER A 40 5.00 12.49 8.23
C SER A 40 4.14 11.95 7.08
N ALA A 41 3.50 10.80 7.27
CA ALA A 41 2.59 10.23 6.27
C ALA A 41 1.30 11.06 6.15
N ASN A 42 0.77 11.55 7.27
CA ASN A 42 -0.39 12.45 7.29
C ASN A 42 -0.11 13.76 6.55
N LEU A 43 1.08 14.35 6.77
CA LEU A 43 1.51 15.57 6.08
C LEU A 43 1.61 15.34 4.57
N LEU A 44 2.14 14.19 4.17
CA LEU A 44 2.28 13.81 2.77
C LEU A 44 0.92 13.63 2.07
N VAL A 45 -0.02 12.95 2.72
CA VAL A 45 -1.39 12.81 2.20
C VAL A 45 -2.06 14.17 2.02
N LYS A 46 -1.94 15.06 3.01
CA LYS A 46 -2.44 16.44 2.90
C LYS A 46 -1.77 17.20 1.74
N GLY A 47 -0.46 17.04 1.56
CA GLY A 47 0.28 17.63 0.45
C GLY A 47 -0.19 17.15 -0.93
N MET A 48 -0.61 15.89 -1.05
CA MET A 48 -1.14 15.31 -2.30
C MET A 48 -2.54 15.79 -2.69
N ALA A 49 -3.22 16.57 -1.84
CA ALA A 49 -4.54 17.14 -2.15
C ALA A 49 -4.50 18.16 -3.31
N THR A 50 -3.34 18.76 -3.57
CA THR A 50 -3.14 19.68 -4.69
C THR A 50 -2.53 18.98 -5.89
N GLU A 51 -2.81 19.45 -7.11
CA GLU A 51 -2.25 18.86 -8.33
C GLU A 51 -0.70 18.92 -8.34
N TRP A 52 -0.14 20.05 -7.89
CA TRP A 52 1.29 20.26 -7.79
C TRP A 52 1.94 19.35 -6.74
N GLY A 53 1.36 19.29 -5.53
CA GLY A 53 1.86 18.41 -4.46
C GLY A 53 1.75 16.93 -4.82
N ARG A 54 0.73 16.52 -5.59
CA ARG A 54 0.64 15.15 -6.13
C ARG A 54 1.82 14.83 -7.04
N LYS A 55 2.17 15.71 -7.99
CA LYS A 55 3.31 15.51 -8.90
C LYS A 55 4.65 15.44 -8.14
N LEU A 56 4.80 16.24 -7.09
CA LEU A 56 6.04 16.34 -6.32
C LEU A 56 6.23 15.17 -5.32
N TYR A 57 5.17 14.79 -4.61
CA TYR A 57 5.28 13.90 -3.44
C TYR A 57 4.83 12.47 -3.70
N ALA A 58 3.98 12.22 -4.72
CA ALA A 58 3.45 10.88 -4.96
C ALA A 58 4.57 9.88 -5.24
N ARG A 59 5.52 10.21 -6.13
CA ARG A 59 6.60 9.29 -6.48
C ARG A 59 7.47 8.91 -5.28
N THR A 60 7.86 9.88 -4.47
CA THR A 60 8.70 9.65 -3.28
C THR A 60 7.98 8.82 -2.23
N LEU A 61 6.71 9.15 -1.94
CA LEU A 61 5.90 8.38 -0.99
C LEU A 61 5.71 6.94 -1.46
N LEU A 62 5.32 6.75 -2.72
CA LEU A 62 5.09 5.44 -3.30
C LEU A 62 6.37 4.60 -3.34
N SER A 63 7.53 5.19 -3.68
CA SER A 63 8.82 4.50 -3.64
C SER A 63 9.21 4.07 -2.22
N ASN A 64 8.95 4.89 -1.19
CA ASN A 64 9.25 4.53 0.19
C ASN A 64 8.35 3.40 0.71
N ILE A 65 7.05 3.48 0.42
CA ILE A 65 6.08 2.43 0.78
C ILE A 65 6.42 1.12 0.07
N ALA A 66 6.64 1.19 -1.25
CA ALA A 66 7.11 0.07 -2.04
C ALA A 66 8.38 -0.54 -1.43
N GLY A 67 9.39 0.28 -1.16
CA GLY A 67 10.66 -0.17 -0.59
C GLY A 67 10.52 -0.89 0.75
N SER A 68 9.58 -0.45 1.61
CA SER A 68 9.27 -1.14 2.86
C SER A 68 8.59 -2.50 2.61
N ILE A 69 7.62 -2.54 1.69
CA ILE A 69 6.86 -3.76 1.38
C ILE A 69 7.75 -4.82 0.71
N TYR A 70 8.58 -4.45 -0.26
CA TYR A 70 9.45 -5.42 -0.93
C TYR A 70 10.52 -5.99 -0.01
N LYS A 71 11.02 -5.22 0.98
CA LYS A 71 11.92 -5.75 2.03
C LYS A 71 11.27 -6.85 2.86
N GLU A 72 9.96 -6.80 3.05
CA GLU A 72 9.18 -7.79 3.80
C GLU A 72 8.44 -8.79 2.90
N ARG A 73 8.69 -8.79 1.58
CA ARG A 73 7.95 -9.58 0.59
C ARG A 73 7.84 -11.05 0.98
N ASP A 74 8.93 -11.68 1.39
CA ASP A 74 8.93 -13.11 1.69
C ASP A 74 8.05 -13.45 2.91
N ALA A 75 8.04 -12.59 3.93
CA ALA A 75 7.17 -12.74 5.09
C ALA A 75 5.68 -12.54 4.71
N ILE A 76 5.40 -11.52 3.89
CA ILE A 76 4.06 -11.24 3.37
C ILE A 76 3.52 -12.43 2.55
N LEU A 77 4.33 -12.93 1.61
CA LEU A 77 3.95 -14.07 0.76
C LEU A 77 3.80 -15.36 1.55
N LYS A 78 4.63 -15.57 2.58
CA LYS A 78 4.44 -16.69 3.50
C LYS A 78 3.08 -16.60 4.19
N GLY A 79 2.72 -15.44 4.76
CA GLY A 79 1.43 -15.22 5.41
C GLY A 79 0.24 -15.43 4.45
N LEU A 80 0.34 -14.89 3.23
CA LEU A 80 -0.65 -15.09 2.18
C LEU A 80 -0.84 -16.59 1.89
N ARG A 81 0.24 -17.31 1.59
CA ARG A 81 0.19 -18.74 1.24
C ARG A 81 -0.33 -19.59 2.40
N ASP A 82 0.07 -19.29 3.63
CA ASP A 82 -0.43 -19.98 4.82
C ASP A 82 -1.94 -19.77 5.01
N SER A 83 -2.44 -18.55 4.77
CA SER A 83 -3.88 -18.27 4.82
C SER A 83 -4.66 -19.01 3.72
N VAL A 84 -4.12 -19.08 2.50
CA VAL A 84 -4.71 -19.85 1.39
C VAL A 84 -4.77 -21.34 1.75
N ARG A 85 -3.66 -21.92 2.22
CA ARG A 85 -3.63 -23.32 2.68
C ARG A 85 -4.65 -23.59 3.78
N GLN A 86 -4.74 -22.69 4.76
CA GLN A 86 -5.70 -22.82 5.85
C GLN A 86 -7.14 -22.80 5.34
N GLN A 87 -7.48 -21.88 4.43
CA GLN A 87 -8.82 -21.81 3.86
C GLN A 87 -9.17 -23.08 3.08
N ILE A 88 -8.26 -23.59 2.25
CA ILE A 88 -8.44 -24.84 1.51
C ILE A 88 -8.66 -26.02 2.49
N ARG A 89 -7.86 -26.11 3.55
CA ARG A 89 -7.99 -27.15 4.58
C ARG A 89 -9.35 -27.11 5.30
N MET A 90 -9.91 -25.91 5.47
CA MET A 90 -11.23 -25.71 6.08
C MET A 90 -12.39 -25.90 5.09
N GLY A 91 -12.14 -26.42 3.89
CA GLY A 91 -13.16 -26.65 2.86
C GLY A 91 -13.56 -25.39 2.06
N GLY A 92 -12.76 -24.33 2.13
CA GLY A 92 -12.96 -23.10 1.36
C GLY A 92 -12.70 -23.27 -0.15
N PRO A 93 -13.00 -22.24 -0.96
CA PRO A 93 -12.82 -22.29 -2.40
C PRO A 93 -11.36 -22.53 -2.81
N LYS A 94 -11.12 -23.50 -3.70
CA LYS A 94 -9.79 -23.80 -4.26
C LYS A 94 -9.34 -22.86 -5.37
N VAL A 95 -10.16 -21.87 -5.71
CA VAL A 95 -9.87 -20.89 -6.77
C VAL A 95 -8.56 -20.13 -6.52
N MET A 96 -8.14 -20.01 -5.25
CA MET A 96 -6.89 -19.37 -4.83
C MET A 96 -5.67 -20.30 -4.76
N GLU A 97 -5.86 -21.61 -4.94
CA GLU A 97 -4.77 -22.60 -4.94
C GLU A 97 -3.58 -22.25 -5.87
N PRO A 98 -3.79 -21.65 -7.07
CA PRO A 98 -2.68 -21.24 -7.93
C PRO A 98 -1.67 -20.30 -7.24
N LEU A 99 -2.11 -19.46 -6.30
CA LEU A 99 -1.25 -18.51 -5.56
C LEU A 99 -0.12 -19.19 -4.79
N LEU A 100 -0.26 -20.48 -4.46
CA LEU A 100 0.76 -21.24 -3.75
C LEU A 100 2.03 -21.44 -4.57
N ASN A 101 1.92 -21.39 -5.91
CA ASN A 101 3.00 -21.71 -6.85
C ASN A 101 3.50 -20.50 -7.64
N VAL A 102 2.88 -19.33 -7.50
CA VAL A 102 3.31 -18.09 -8.17
C VAL A 102 4.69 -17.66 -7.64
N PRO A 103 5.68 -17.39 -8.52
CA PRO A 103 6.98 -16.85 -8.12
C PRO A 103 6.86 -15.53 -7.36
N ALA A 104 7.76 -15.26 -6.41
CA ALA A 104 7.71 -14.03 -5.62
C ALA A 104 7.83 -12.75 -6.47
N ALA A 105 8.55 -12.81 -7.59
CA ALA A 105 8.69 -11.72 -8.55
C ALA A 105 7.40 -11.43 -9.33
N ASP A 106 6.48 -12.39 -9.40
CA ASP A 106 5.21 -12.28 -10.13
C ASP A 106 4.08 -11.79 -9.20
N PHE A 107 4.43 -11.08 -8.14
CA PHE A 107 3.48 -10.39 -7.28
C PHE A 107 3.69 -8.89 -7.38
N GLU A 108 2.58 -8.18 -7.53
CA GLU A 108 2.55 -6.73 -7.44
C GLU A 108 1.71 -6.27 -6.25
N PHE A 109 2.07 -5.10 -5.76
CA PHE A 109 1.44 -4.48 -4.61
C PHE A 109 0.76 -3.20 -5.03
N ALA A 110 -0.36 -2.92 -4.39
CA ALA A 110 -1.05 -1.65 -4.53
C ALA A 110 -1.49 -1.16 -3.16
N MET A 111 -1.89 0.10 -3.09
CA MET A 111 -2.41 0.70 -1.88
C MET A 111 -3.58 1.60 -2.18
N LYS A 112 -4.40 1.86 -1.16
CA LYS A 112 -5.27 3.03 -1.13
C LYS A 112 -5.25 3.65 0.25
N ILE A 113 -5.59 4.94 0.30
CA ILE A 113 -5.85 5.63 1.55
C ILE A 113 -7.27 5.27 1.97
N ARG A 114 -7.45 4.86 3.22
CA ARG A 114 -8.76 4.48 3.74
C ARG A 114 -9.66 5.71 3.82
N ASP A 115 -10.84 5.60 3.23
CA ASP A 115 -11.87 6.62 3.39
C ASP A 115 -12.48 6.56 4.79
N LYS A 116 -12.21 7.58 5.61
CA LYS A 116 -12.77 7.71 6.96
C LYS A 116 -14.28 7.95 6.95
N ALA A 117 -14.82 8.57 5.89
CA ALA A 117 -16.24 8.80 5.74
C ALA A 117 -17.00 7.53 5.31
N ASN A 118 -16.31 6.58 4.68
CA ASN A 118 -16.87 5.29 4.31
C ASN A 118 -15.97 4.10 4.73
N PRO A 119 -15.92 3.78 6.04
CA PRO A 119 -14.99 2.78 6.57
C PRO A 119 -15.21 1.36 6.08
N LYS A 120 -16.39 1.06 5.53
CA LYS A 120 -16.77 -0.26 4.99
C LYS A 120 -16.02 -0.61 3.70
N ASP A 121 -15.58 0.40 2.98
CA ASP A 121 -14.99 0.22 1.65
C ASP A 121 -13.50 -0.11 1.71
N TRP A 122 -12.91 -0.16 2.90
CA TRP A 122 -11.48 -0.40 3.10
C TRP A 122 -10.95 -1.64 2.36
N SER A 123 -11.72 -2.74 2.31
CA SER A 123 -11.31 -4.00 1.67
C SER A 123 -11.62 -4.08 0.17
N LYS A 124 -12.40 -3.14 -0.38
CA LYS A 124 -12.75 -3.15 -1.81
C LYS A 124 -11.51 -2.84 -2.66
N PRO A 125 -11.23 -3.61 -3.72
CA PRO A 125 -10.09 -3.36 -4.60
C PRO A 125 -10.40 -2.29 -5.66
N ASP A 126 -10.89 -1.13 -5.23
CA ASP A 126 -11.21 0.02 -6.07
C ASP A 126 -10.25 1.19 -5.80
N ASN A 127 -10.05 2.03 -6.82
CA ASN A 127 -9.21 3.24 -6.73
C ASN A 127 -7.81 2.96 -6.18
N LEU A 128 -7.23 1.83 -6.57
CA LEU A 128 -5.91 1.40 -6.11
C LEU A 128 -4.80 2.18 -6.81
N THR A 129 -3.83 2.63 -6.03
CA THR A 129 -2.54 3.13 -6.52
C THR A 129 -1.56 1.97 -6.56
N ILE A 130 -1.22 1.52 -7.76
CA ILE A 130 -0.21 0.47 -7.97
C ILE A 130 1.15 1.02 -7.51
N LEU A 131 1.84 0.25 -6.66
CA LEU A 131 3.17 0.61 -6.20
C LEU A 131 4.19 0.34 -7.30
N PRO A 132 5.24 1.19 -7.42
CA PRO A 132 6.30 0.94 -8.40
C PRO A 132 6.94 -0.43 -8.15
N PRO A 133 7.34 -1.15 -9.21
CA PRO A 133 8.06 -2.42 -9.06
C PRO A 133 9.42 -2.19 -8.37
N GLU A 134 9.97 -3.24 -7.77
CA GLU A 134 11.24 -3.18 -7.03
C GLU A 134 12.38 -2.54 -7.83
N SER A 135 12.44 -2.81 -9.14
CA SER A 135 13.42 -2.25 -10.08
C SER A 135 13.31 -0.73 -10.30
N GLU A 136 12.15 -0.13 -10.02
CA GLU A 136 11.86 1.30 -10.22
C GLU A 136 11.92 2.11 -8.92
N ILE A 137 12.21 1.46 -7.79
CA ILE A 137 12.35 2.12 -6.49
C ILE A 137 13.60 2.97 -6.52
N THR A 138 13.41 4.26 -6.79
CA THR A 138 14.47 5.24 -6.66
C THR A 138 14.79 5.39 -5.17
N ALA A 139 15.97 4.93 -4.76
CA ALA A 139 16.54 5.27 -3.46
C ALA A 139 16.84 6.78 -3.46
N GLN A 140 15.86 7.61 -3.09
CA GLN A 140 16.14 9.00 -2.76
C GLN A 140 16.23 9.12 -1.25
N PRO A 141 17.32 9.70 -0.72
CA PRO A 141 17.48 9.86 0.71
C PRO A 141 16.32 10.68 1.27
N LEU A 142 15.78 10.26 2.42
CA LEU A 142 14.95 11.06 3.31
C LEU A 142 15.50 12.48 3.54
N ASP A 143 16.79 12.70 3.30
CA ASP A 143 17.45 14.00 3.38
C ASP A 143 16.98 15.00 2.30
N ARG A 144 16.64 14.54 1.09
CA ARG A 144 16.02 15.41 0.07
C ARG A 144 14.64 15.86 0.54
N PHE A 145 13.88 14.96 1.17
CA PHE A 145 12.58 15.27 1.74
C PHE A 145 12.70 16.35 2.83
N LYS A 146 13.66 16.22 3.76
CA LYS A 146 13.91 17.24 4.79
C LYS A 146 14.37 18.59 4.20
N ALA A 147 15.20 18.57 3.15
CA ALA A 147 15.66 19.78 2.48
C ALA A 147 14.50 20.53 1.79
N PHE A 148 13.58 19.83 1.12
CA PHE A 148 12.42 20.45 0.46
C PHE A 148 11.41 21.10 1.43
N PHE A 149 11.29 20.58 2.66
CA PHE A 149 10.39 21.10 3.70
C PHE A 149 11.09 22.03 4.72
N SER A 150 12.31 22.51 4.44
CA SER A 150 12.90 23.56 5.27
C SER A 150 12.05 24.84 5.20
N ALA A 151 12.02 25.61 6.29
CA ALA A 151 11.26 26.85 6.37
C ALA A 151 11.62 27.85 5.25
N ASP A 152 12.86 27.78 4.76
CA ASP A 152 13.37 28.60 3.66
C ASP A 152 12.77 28.22 2.29
N ASN A 153 12.47 26.94 2.08
CA ASN A 153 11.83 26.44 0.85
C ASN A 153 10.31 26.57 0.87
N ILE A 154 9.69 26.56 2.04
CA ILE A 154 8.25 26.76 2.20
C ILE A 154 7.89 28.24 2.04
N SER A 155 8.71 29.15 2.57
CA SER A 155 8.47 30.60 2.49
C SER A 155 8.63 31.18 1.08
N SER A 156 9.38 30.54 0.19
CA SER A 156 9.54 30.95 -1.21
C SER A 156 8.38 30.53 -2.12
N LEU A 157 7.52 29.60 -1.68
CA LEU A 157 6.31 29.17 -2.39
C LEU A 157 5.13 30.13 -2.20
N PHE A 158 5.26 31.09 -1.27
CA PHE A 158 4.26 32.11 -0.95
C PHE A 158 4.74 33.53 -1.26
N LYS A 159 5.76 33.67 -2.12
CA LYS A 159 6.20 34.93 -2.72
C LYS A 159 5.69 35.06 -4.14
#